data_AF-A0A9P1FMJ6-F1
#
_entry.id   AF-A0A9P1FMJ6-F1
#
_cell.length_a   1.000
_cell.length_b   1.000
_cell.length_c   1.000
_cell.angle_alpha   90.00
_cell.angle_beta   90.00
_cell.angle_gamma   90.00
#
_symmetry.space_group_name_H-M   'P 1'
#
loop_
_entity.id
_entity.type
_entity.pdbx_description
1 polymer ?
#
loop_
_entity_poly.entity_id
_entity_poly.type
_entity_poly.pdbx_seq_one_letter_code
_entity_poly.pdbx_strand_id
1 'polypeptide(L)'
;MNNVSFTYPTKDKPTIMDVSLTVSQVSRVAVIGANGAGKSTAIKVLVGEQLPTEGSIWKAQGLRLAYVAQHAFHHLEKHMQETPTAYIMWRFAGNDDRESLEFKTDELSVDEEKARSQKWCIDSVTGNVRRCTDPKEDAKKAKQDEAGAVIPDAIVNRRQKKKEKTFEYEVKWQFKSMDSNTWVEKDTLVKMGYLKLVQREDERQAAMAGLMTKQLTQPGVEKHLADFGVDAESASHTQINQLSGGMKVKVVLAAAMWQNPHVLILDEPTNYLDREGLGALILAIKDYKGGVLIISHNKEFCDNVATEKWIMQGGRLRIEGESVDTSKDDASGAQGPDEVFDGAGNKIEVKKSVTMTEKDKKKAIKDIEKKIKDGKKKQTLTDEEVWELEDKLNELKESLKGKE
;
A
#
# COMPACT_ATOMS: atom_id res chain seq x y z
N MET A 1 5.27 6.94 -1.22
CA MET A 1 5.94 6.45 -2.45
C MET A 1 6.85 7.57 -2.90
N ASN A 2 8.12 7.27 -3.16
CA ASN A 2 9.11 8.28 -3.55
C ASN A 2 9.71 7.89 -4.90
N ASN A 3 9.51 8.76 -5.90
CA ASN A 3 10.06 8.67 -7.25
C ASN A 3 9.80 7.31 -7.92
N VAL A 4 8.56 6.82 -7.83
CA VAL A 4 8.22 5.48 -8.31
C VAL A 4 7.91 5.48 -9.80
N SER A 5 8.57 4.58 -10.53
CA SER A 5 8.28 4.26 -11.93
C SER A 5 7.93 2.78 -12.07
N PHE A 6 7.00 2.47 -12.98
CA PHE A 6 6.60 1.09 -13.24
C PHE A 6 6.29 0.86 -14.72
N THR A 7 6.82 -0.24 -15.25
CA THR A 7 6.66 -0.69 -16.63
C THR A 7 6.10 -2.11 -16.63
N TYR A 8 4.96 -2.32 -17.30
CA TYR A 8 4.45 -3.67 -17.51
C TYR A 8 5.41 -4.46 -18.43
N PRO A 9 5.62 -5.77 -18.21
CA PRO A 9 6.51 -6.59 -19.04
C PRO A 9 6.17 -6.60 -20.53
N THR A 10 4.92 -6.32 -20.88
CA THR A 10 4.41 -6.30 -22.26
C THR A 10 4.61 -4.95 -22.97
N LYS A 11 5.19 -3.95 -22.30
CA LYS A 11 5.36 -2.59 -22.84
C LYS A 11 6.80 -2.14 -22.78
N ASP A 12 7.23 -1.43 -23.82
CA ASP A 12 8.56 -0.82 -23.87
C ASP A 12 8.66 0.49 -23.08
N LYS A 13 7.52 1.13 -22.80
CA LYS A 13 7.45 2.43 -22.12
C LYS A 13 6.82 2.29 -20.73
N PRO A 14 7.35 3.02 -19.73
CA PRO A 14 6.78 3.06 -18.39
C PRO A 14 5.34 3.56 -18.42
N THR A 15 4.47 2.90 -17.66
CA THR A 15 3.07 3.28 -17.53
C THR A 15 2.88 4.40 -16.50
N ILE A 16 3.71 4.40 -15.46
CA ILE A 16 3.85 5.52 -14.52
C ILE A 16 5.33 5.88 -14.38
N MET A 17 5.62 7.18 -14.24
CA MET A 17 6.96 7.75 -14.23
C MET A 17 7.08 8.78 -13.12
N ASP A 18 8.11 8.62 -12.27
CA ASP A 18 8.48 9.59 -11.22
C ASP A 18 7.29 10.00 -10.32
N VAL A 19 6.47 9.02 -9.93
CA VAL A 19 5.30 9.25 -9.10
C VAL A 19 5.72 9.31 -7.63
N SER A 20 5.53 10.47 -7.01
CA SER A 20 5.72 10.68 -5.57
C SER A 20 4.39 11.06 -4.92
N LEU A 21 4.00 10.32 -3.89
CA LEU A 21 2.73 10.51 -3.19
C LEU A 21 2.77 9.96 -1.76
N THR A 22 1.94 10.54 -0.89
CA THR A 22 1.80 10.14 0.51
C THR A 22 0.32 9.99 0.84
N VAL A 23 -0.03 8.96 1.59
CA VAL A 23 -1.40 8.74 2.08
C VAL A 23 -1.34 8.54 3.59
N SER A 24 -2.20 9.23 4.30
CA SER A 24 -2.38 9.16 5.75
C SER A 24 -3.83 8.84 6.11
N GLN A 25 -4.13 8.71 7.40
CA GLN A 25 -5.51 8.47 7.87
C GLN A 25 -6.43 9.70 7.70
N VAL A 26 -5.88 10.89 7.48
CA VAL A 26 -6.66 12.11 7.24
C VAL A 26 -6.83 12.40 5.75
N SER A 27 -6.10 11.70 4.88
CA SER A 27 -6.17 11.90 3.43
C SER A 27 -7.60 11.72 2.91
N ARG A 28 -8.07 12.69 2.12
CA ARG A 28 -9.30 12.63 1.34
C ARG A 28 -8.97 13.00 -0.09
N VAL A 29 -8.62 12.01 -0.89
CA VAL A 29 -7.99 12.22 -2.19
C VAL A 29 -8.90 11.72 -3.31
N ALA A 30 -9.05 12.53 -4.34
CA ALA A 30 -9.64 12.13 -5.61
C ALA A 30 -8.55 12.04 -6.70
N VAL A 31 -8.35 10.85 -7.24
CA VAL A 31 -7.46 10.58 -8.37
C VAL A 31 -8.24 10.75 -9.66
N ILE A 32 -7.88 11.76 -10.45
CA ILE A 32 -8.52 12.15 -11.70
C ILE A 32 -7.52 12.10 -12.86
N GLY A 33 -8.02 11.88 -14.07
CA GLY A 33 -7.18 11.79 -15.26
C GLY A 33 -7.87 11.00 -16.38
N ALA A 34 -7.34 11.04 -17.60
CA ALA A 34 -7.89 10.30 -18.73
C ALA A 34 -7.82 8.77 -18.52
N ASN A 35 -8.61 8.02 -19.30
CA ASN A 35 -8.48 6.56 -19.36
C ASN A 35 -7.09 6.20 -19.90
N GLY A 36 -6.44 5.21 -19.28
CA GLY A 36 -5.08 4.80 -19.64
C GLY A 36 -3.97 5.75 -19.16
N ALA A 37 -4.28 6.79 -18.39
CA ALA A 37 -3.26 7.71 -17.85
C ALA A 37 -2.33 7.08 -16.79
N GLY A 38 -2.66 5.89 -16.29
CA GLY A 38 -1.88 5.18 -15.26
C GLY A 38 -2.48 5.18 -13.84
N LYS A 39 -3.72 5.67 -13.66
CA LYS A 39 -4.41 5.78 -12.34
C LYS A 39 -4.42 4.46 -11.57
N SER A 40 -5.09 3.43 -12.11
CA SER A 40 -5.19 2.13 -11.45
C SER A 40 -3.82 1.47 -11.30
N THR A 41 -2.88 1.68 -12.24
CA THR A 41 -1.51 1.18 -12.11
C THR A 41 -0.77 1.78 -10.92
N ALA A 42 -0.84 3.10 -10.72
CA ALA A 42 -0.26 3.75 -9.55
C ALA A 42 -0.85 3.21 -8.24
N ILE A 43 -2.15 2.94 -8.22
CA ILE A 43 -2.82 2.38 -7.04
C ILE A 43 -2.42 0.93 -6.78
N LYS A 44 -2.34 0.09 -7.82
CA LYS A 44 -1.86 -1.28 -7.68
C LYS A 44 -0.44 -1.33 -7.11
N VAL A 45 0.43 -0.43 -7.57
CA VAL A 45 1.78 -0.29 -7.02
C VAL A 45 1.74 0.20 -5.56
N LEU A 46 0.89 1.18 -5.22
CA LEU A 46 0.69 1.65 -3.84
C LEU A 46 0.20 0.54 -2.90
N VAL A 47 -0.81 -0.22 -3.31
CA VAL A 47 -1.39 -1.35 -2.55
C VAL A 47 -0.40 -2.50 -2.45
N GLY A 48 0.57 -2.58 -3.37
CA GLY A 48 1.62 -3.59 -3.42
C GLY A 48 1.23 -4.85 -4.19
N GLU A 49 0.24 -4.75 -5.09
CA GLU A 49 -0.08 -5.79 -6.07
C GLU A 49 0.98 -5.88 -7.18
N GLN A 50 1.72 -4.79 -7.41
CA GLN A 50 2.78 -4.70 -8.41
C GLN A 50 4.00 -4.08 -7.76
N LEU A 51 5.17 -4.70 -7.95
CA LEU A 51 6.43 -4.15 -7.48
C LEU A 51 6.88 -3.02 -8.40
N PRO A 52 7.33 -1.88 -7.85
CA PRO A 52 7.85 -0.80 -8.67
C PRO A 52 9.13 -1.26 -9.39
N THR A 53 9.32 -0.81 -10.64
CA THR A 53 10.56 -1.05 -11.39
C THR A 53 11.69 -0.17 -10.85
N GLU A 54 11.36 1.07 -10.47
CA GLU A 54 12.27 2.03 -9.86
C GLU A 54 11.57 2.80 -8.73
N GLY A 55 12.36 3.35 -7.81
CA GLY A 55 11.87 4.11 -6.66
C GLY A 55 11.62 3.25 -5.43
N SER A 56 10.99 3.84 -4.41
CA SER A 56 10.75 3.14 -3.14
C SER A 56 9.33 3.36 -2.60
N ILE A 57 8.82 2.32 -1.95
CA ILE A 57 7.51 2.31 -1.30
C ILE A 57 7.72 1.98 0.16
N TRP A 58 7.35 2.92 1.03
CA TRP A 58 7.34 2.72 2.47
C TRP A 58 5.89 2.57 2.94
N LYS A 59 5.64 1.62 3.83
CA LYS A 59 4.34 1.39 4.48
C LYS A 59 4.53 1.36 5.99
N ALA A 60 3.65 2.05 6.71
CA ALA A 60 3.65 2.01 8.17
C ALA A 60 3.35 0.59 8.68
N GLN A 61 3.97 0.20 9.78
CA GLN A 61 3.75 -1.11 10.38
C GLN A 61 2.29 -1.25 10.89
N GLY A 62 1.65 -2.37 10.58
CA GLY A 62 0.25 -2.62 10.97
C GLY A 62 -0.79 -1.85 10.14
N LEU A 63 -0.38 -1.15 9.07
CA LEU A 63 -1.29 -0.45 8.18
C LEU A 63 -2.19 -1.44 7.40
N ARG A 64 -3.45 -1.54 7.82
CA ARG A 64 -4.52 -2.17 7.06
C ARG A 64 -5.03 -1.25 5.95
N LEU A 65 -4.86 -1.68 4.70
CA LEU A 65 -5.41 -1.04 3.50
C LEU A 65 -6.56 -1.91 2.99
N ALA A 66 -7.66 -1.28 2.58
CA ALA A 66 -8.71 -1.94 1.83
C ALA A 66 -8.76 -1.36 0.42
N TYR A 67 -8.75 -2.23 -0.58
CA TYR A 67 -8.83 -1.85 -1.98
C TYR A 67 -10.06 -2.51 -2.62
N VAL A 68 -10.91 -1.69 -3.22
CA VAL A 68 -12.06 -2.12 -4.00
C VAL A 68 -11.78 -1.77 -5.45
N ALA A 69 -11.40 -2.79 -6.22
CA ALA A 69 -11.06 -2.64 -7.63
C ALA A 69 -12.31 -2.33 -8.48
N GLN A 70 -12.08 -1.76 -9.67
CA GLN A 70 -13.14 -1.51 -10.65
C GLN A 70 -13.88 -2.80 -11.07
N HIS A 71 -13.15 -3.92 -11.14
CA HIS A 71 -13.71 -5.26 -11.33
C HIS A 71 -13.92 -5.99 -10.00
N ALA A 72 -14.56 -5.30 -9.04
CA ALA A 72 -14.89 -5.81 -7.71
C ALA A 72 -15.52 -7.21 -7.73
N PHE A 73 -16.29 -7.53 -8.78
CA PHE A 73 -16.96 -8.82 -8.93
C PHE A 73 -16.04 -9.98 -9.27
N HIS A 74 -14.83 -9.76 -9.79
CA HIS A 74 -13.94 -10.85 -10.19
C HIS A 74 -13.58 -11.78 -9.02
N HIS A 75 -13.45 -11.23 -7.81
CA HIS A 75 -13.27 -12.04 -6.60
C HIS A 75 -14.54 -12.80 -6.24
N LEU A 76 -15.66 -12.10 -6.31
CA LEU A 76 -16.97 -12.63 -5.99
C LEU A 76 -17.43 -13.74 -6.96
N GLU A 77 -16.94 -13.71 -8.21
CA GLU A 77 -17.20 -14.70 -9.26
C GLU A 77 -16.77 -16.12 -8.85
N LYS A 78 -15.68 -16.24 -8.09
CA LYS A 78 -15.21 -17.54 -7.57
C LYS A 78 -16.15 -18.12 -6.51
N HIS A 79 -16.98 -17.28 -5.88
CA HIS A 79 -17.85 -17.63 -4.76
C HIS A 79 -19.34 -17.50 -5.09
N MET A 80 -19.70 -17.53 -6.38
CA MET A 80 -21.09 -17.34 -6.84
C MET A 80 -22.09 -18.36 -6.27
N GLN A 81 -21.63 -19.54 -5.86
CA GLN A 81 -22.47 -20.60 -5.28
C GLN A 81 -22.52 -20.56 -3.74
N GLU A 82 -21.77 -19.65 -3.12
CA GLU A 82 -21.76 -19.43 -1.68
C GLU A 82 -22.76 -18.32 -1.31
N THR A 83 -23.08 -18.22 -0.02
CA THR A 83 -23.85 -17.09 0.53
C THR A 83 -22.89 -15.95 0.91
N PRO A 84 -23.34 -14.68 0.96
CA PRO A 84 -22.52 -13.56 1.42
C PRO A 84 -21.85 -13.80 2.77
N THR A 85 -22.58 -14.39 3.72
CA THR A 85 -22.06 -14.75 5.04
C THR A 85 -20.91 -15.76 4.91
N ALA A 86 -21.11 -16.82 4.13
CA ALA A 86 -20.08 -17.84 3.91
C ALA A 86 -18.82 -17.25 3.24
N TYR A 87 -19.00 -16.36 2.25
CA TYR A 87 -17.90 -15.67 1.58
C TYR A 87 -17.06 -14.82 2.55
N ILE A 88 -17.67 -13.99 3.39
CA ILE A 88 -16.94 -13.19 4.39
C ILE A 88 -16.25 -14.10 5.41
N MET A 89 -16.91 -15.16 5.86
CA MET A 89 -16.31 -16.14 6.77
C MET A 89 -15.12 -16.86 6.12
N TRP A 90 -15.20 -17.20 4.84
CA TRP A 90 -14.10 -17.81 4.11
C TRP A 90 -12.94 -16.84 3.91
N ARG A 91 -13.22 -15.60 3.50
CA ARG A 91 -12.21 -14.56 3.21
C ARG A 91 -11.41 -14.19 4.44
N PHE A 92 -12.06 -14.13 5.60
CA PHE A 92 -11.44 -13.75 6.87
C PHE A 92 -11.15 -14.92 7.81
N ALA A 93 -11.24 -16.15 7.32
CA ALA A 93 -10.90 -17.34 8.08
C ALA A 93 -9.45 -17.25 8.59
N GLY A 94 -9.25 -17.39 9.90
CA GLY A 94 -7.93 -17.22 10.52
C GLY A 94 -7.56 -15.78 10.88
N ASN A 95 -8.51 -14.83 10.73
CA ASN A 95 -8.33 -13.40 10.98
C ASN A 95 -7.39 -12.69 9.98
N ASP A 96 -7.08 -13.34 8.87
CA ASP A 96 -6.32 -12.76 7.75
C ASP A 96 -7.26 -12.45 6.60
N ASP A 97 -6.98 -11.41 5.80
CA ASP A 97 -7.67 -11.21 4.53
C ASP A 97 -7.02 -12.08 3.45
N ARG A 98 -7.65 -13.23 3.15
CA ARG A 98 -7.12 -14.22 2.20
C ARG A 98 -7.01 -13.67 0.78
N GLU A 99 -7.91 -12.78 0.36
CA GLU A 99 -7.81 -12.15 -0.96
C GLU A 99 -6.56 -11.27 -1.02
N SER A 100 -6.35 -10.42 -0.01
CA SER A 100 -5.16 -9.58 0.10
C SER A 100 -3.84 -10.39 0.17
N LEU A 101 -3.89 -11.61 0.70
CA LEU A 101 -2.75 -12.53 0.73
C LEU A 101 -2.52 -13.19 -0.62
N GLU A 102 -3.54 -13.77 -1.26
CA GLU A 102 -3.44 -14.38 -2.61
C GLU A 102 -2.73 -13.41 -3.57
N PHE A 103 -3.11 -12.13 -3.53
CA PHE A 103 -2.47 -11.07 -4.33
C PHE A 103 -0.98 -10.84 -4.07
N LYS A 104 -0.48 -11.10 -2.85
CA LYS A 104 0.94 -10.92 -2.47
C LYS A 104 1.77 -12.19 -2.60
N THR A 105 1.14 -13.32 -2.90
CA THR A 105 1.83 -14.63 -2.93
C THR A 105 2.41 -14.97 -4.29
N ASP A 106 1.91 -14.35 -5.37
CA ASP A 106 2.32 -14.67 -6.74
C ASP A 106 3.74 -14.21 -7.09
N GLU A 107 4.36 -13.35 -6.29
CA GLU A 107 5.79 -13.04 -6.38
C GLU A 107 6.45 -13.20 -5.01
N LEU A 108 7.17 -14.32 -4.83
CA LEU A 108 8.21 -14.39 -3.82
C LEU A 108 9.27 -13.36 -4.19
N SER A 109 9.71 -12.54 -3.23
CA SER A 109 10.85 -11.68 -3.51
C SER A 109 12.06 -12.57 -3.85
N VAL A 110 12.95 -12.08 -4.73
CA VAL A 110 14.19 -12.77 -5.09
C VAL A 110 14.99 -13.17 -3.83
N ASP A 111 14.85 -12.41 -2.75
CA ASP A 111 15.46 -12.68 -1.45
C ASP A 111 14.76 -13.81 -0.67
N GLU A 112 13.42 -13.90 -0.70
CA GLU A 112 12.68 -15.02 -0.09
C GLU A 112 12.98 -16.35 -0.81
N GLU A 113 13.10 -16.33 -2.14
CA GLU A 113 13.41 -17.52 -2.93
C GLU A 113 14.85 -18.01 -2.68
N LYS A 114 15.82 -17.08 -2.62
CA LYS A 114 17.19 -17.38 -2.19
C LYS A 114 17.25 -17.90 -0.75
N ALA A 115 16.51 -17.29 0.18
CA ALA A 115 16.47 -17.71 1.58
C ALA A 115 15.89 -19.12 1.73
N ARG A 116 14.84 -19.47 0.97
CA ARG A 116 14.21 -20.79 0.97
C ARG A 116 15.03 -21.87 0.26
N SER A 117 15.98 -21.49 -0.60
CA SER A 117 16.94 -22.43 -1.19
C SER A 117 17.94 -22.97 -0.15
N GLN A 118 18.16 -22.25 0.94
CA GLN A 118 19.03 -22.70 2.03
C GLN A 118 18.29 -23.74 2.88
N LYS A 119 18.90 -24.92 3.05
CA LYS A 119 18.35 -25.98 3.89
C LYS A 119 18.63 -25.72 5.38
N TRP A 120 17.62 -25.94 6.21
CA TRP A 120 17.70 -25.83 7.66
C TRP A 120 17.33 -27.16 8.31
N CYS A 121 17.95 -27.49 9.43
CA CYS A 121 17.70 -28.70 10.20
C CYS A 121 17.55 -28.39 11.70
N ILE A 122 16.90 -29.30 12.43
CA ILE A 122 16.83 -29.25 13.89
C ILE A 122 18.03 -29.99 14.44
N ASP A 123 18.81 -29.33 15.30
CA ASP A 123 19.92 -29.95 15.99
C ASP A 123 19.42 -31.01 16.98
N SER A 124 19.91 -32.25 16.88
CA SER A 124 19.48 -33.34 17.76
C SER A 124 19.96 -33.20 19.21
N VAL A 125 20.96 -32.33 19.46
CA VAL A 125 21.52 -32.10 20.80
C VAL A 125 20.84 -30.90 21.46
N THR A 126 20.73 -29.77 20.74
CA THR A 126 20.22 -28.52 21.33
C THR A 126 18.73 -28.30 21.07
N GLY A 127 18.13 -29.04 20.13
CA GLY A 127 16.74 -28.83 19.70
C GLY A 127 16.51 -27.52 18.92
N ASN A 128 17.57 -26.77 18.63
CA ASN A 128 17.48 -25.47 17.95
C ASN A 128 17.56 -25.65 16.44
N VAL A 129 16.90 -24.74 15.72
CA VAL A 129 16.94 -24.69 14.26
C VAL A 129 18.22 -24.00 13.81
N ARG A 130 19.00 -24.68 12.98
CA ARG A 130 20.25 -24.17 12.39
C ARG A 130 20.34 -24.51 10.92
N ARG A 131 21.28 -23.88 10.22
CA ARG A 131 21.57 -24.22 8.81
C ARG A 131 22.15 -25.63 8.74
N CYS A 132 21.76 -26.38 7.71
CA CYS A 132 22.38 -27.67 7.41
C CYS A 132 23.86 -27.44 7.08
N THR A 133 24.71 -28.37 7.53
CA THR A 133 26.15 -28.33 7.23
C THR A 133 26.37 -28.54 5.73
N ASP A 134 27.31 -27.81 5.12
CA ASP A 134 27.65 -27.99 3.71
C ASP A 134 28.34 -29.36 3.51
N PRO A 135 27.93 -30.16 2.51
CA PRO A 135 28.60 -31.41 2.16
C PRO A 135 30.12 -31.30 1.93
N LYS A 136 30.62 -30.11 1.56
CA LYS A 136 32.06 -29.84 1.37
C LYS A 136 32.83 -29.71 2.67
N GLU A 137 32.19 -29.31 3.77
CA GLU A 137 32.84 -29.16 5.07
C GLU A 137 32.88 -30.49 5.84
N ASP A 138 31.74 -31.19 5.91
CA ASP A 138 31.62 -32.50 6.55
C ASP A 138 30.50 -33.32 5.89
N ALA A 139 30.89 -34.23 5.01
CA ALA A 139 29.95 -35.07 4.26
C ALA A 139 29.11 -36.00 5.14
N LYS A 140 29.61 -36.42 6.31
CA LYS A 140 28.90 -37.33 7.21
C LYS A 140 27.82 -36.56 7.96
N LYS A 141 28.16 -35.37 8.47
CA LYS A 141 27.23 -34.48 9.17
C LYS A 141 26.21 -33.86 8.22
N ALA A 142 26.59 -33.50 7.00
CA ALA A 142 25.66 -32.99 5.99
C ALA A 142 24.58 -34.01 5.63
N LYS A 143 24.95 -35.29 5.48
CA LYS A 143 23.98 -36.37 5.19
C LYS A 143 23.01 -36.61 6.37
N GLN A 144 23.48 -36.45 7.60
CA GLN A 144 22.64 -36.51 8.80
C GLN A 144 21.70 -35.29 8.89
N ASP A 145 22.22 -34.10 8.63
CA ASP A 145 21.46 -32.84 8.62
C ASP A 145 20.39 -32.82 7.51
N GLU A 146 20.66 -33.45 6.35
CA GLU A 146 19.71 -33.56 5.26
C GLU A 146 18.52 -34.45 5.61
N ALA A 147 18.74 -35.55 6.34
CA ALA A 147 17.66 -36.38 6.87
C ALA A 147 16.85 -35.66 7.97
N GLY A 148 17.48 -34.72 8.68
CA GLY A 148 16.86 -33.86 9.69
C GLY A 148 16.33 -32.52 9.16
N ALA A 149 16.31 -32.32 7.84
CA ALA A 149 15.88 -31.07 7.23
C ALA A 149 14.42 -30.78 7.55
N VAL A 150 14.12 -29.50 7.77
CA VAL A 150 12.79 -29.05 8.17
C VAL A 150 12.33 -27.84 7.37
N ILE A 151 11.04 -27.85 7.06
CA ILE A 151 10.35 -26.79 6.33
C ILE A 151 9.14 -26.37 7.18
N PRO A 152 9.00 -25.09 7.55
CA PRO A 152 7.82 -24.61 8.25
C PRO A 152 6.55 -24.86 7.44
N ASP A 153 5.55 -25.50 8.05
CA ASP A 153 4.18 -25.65 7.54
C ASP A 153 3.32 -24.48 8.00
N ALA A 154 3.31 -24.23 9.32
CA ALA A 154 2.57 -23.14 9.93
C ALA A 154 3.23 -22.67 11.23
N ILE A 155 2.95 -21.43 11.63
CA ILE A 155 3.21 -20.95 13.00
C ILE A 155 1.92 -21.13 13.80
N VAL A 156 2.04 -21.78 14.95
CA VAL A 156 0.90 -22.16 15.82
C VAL A 156 0.72 -21.16 16.95
N ASN A 157 1.83 -20.66 17.51
CA ASN A 157 1.80 -19.83 18.69
C ASN A 157 3.01 -18.88 18.75
N ARG A 158 2.95 -17.90 19.66
CA ARG A 158 4.00 -16.92 19.90
C ARG A 158 4.19 -16.70 21.39
N ARG A 159 5.45 -16.55 21.82
CA ARG A 159 5.80 -16.16 23.19
C ARG A 159 6.89 -15.09 23.19
N GLN A 160 6.91 -14.28 24.24
CA GLN A 160 7.96 -13.28 24.45
C GLN A 160 8.96 -13.76 25.49
N LYS A 161 10.25 -13.79 25.14
CA LYS A 161 11.34 -13.95 26.11
C LYS A 161 11.51 -12.63 26.88
N LYS A 162 10.90 -12.54 28.07
CA LYS A 162 10.89 -11.32 28.90
C LYS A 162 12.30 -10.76 29.19
N LYS A 163 13.32 -11.62 29.31
CA LYS A 163 14.71 -11.22 29.62
C LYS A 163 15.42 -10.57 28.45
N GLU A 164 15.20 -11.06 27.23
CA GLU A 164 15.91 -10.62 26.01
C GLU A 164 15.07 -9.67 25.14
N LYS A 165 13.79 -9.47 25.50
CA LYS A 165 12.80 -8.72 24.70
C LYS A 165 12.62 -9.26 23.26
N THR A 166 13.00 -10.51 23.01
CA THR A 166 12.85 -11.21 21.73
C THR A 166 11.56 -12.04 21.70
N PHE A 167 11.09 -12.36 20.49
CA PHE A 167 9.92 -13.23 20.28
C PHE A 167 10.33 -14.57 19.70
N GLU A 168 9.71 -15.63 20.22
CA GLU A 168 9.79 -16.98 19.68
C GLU A 168 8.42 -17.43 19.19
N TYR A 169 8.44 -18.22 18.14
CA TYR A 169 7.26 -18.73 17.45
C TYR A 169 7.29 -20.25 17.48
N GLU A 170 6.17 -20.86 17.83
CA GLU A 170 6.00 -22.30 17.78
C GLU A 170 5.71 -22.71 16.34
N VAL A 171 6.61 -23.47 15.75
CA VAL A 171 6.55 -23.86 14.34
C VAL A 171 6.10 -25.31 14.22
N LYS A 172 5.04 -25.52 13.44
CA LYS A 172 4.66 -26.83 12.92
C LYS A 172 5.46 -27.11 11.66
N TRP A 173 6.09 -28.27 11.59
CA TRP A 173 6.93 -28.67 10.48
C TRP A 173 6.18 -29.51 9.46
N GLN A 174 6.48 -29.34 8.18
CA GLN A 174 5.90 -30.14 7.11
C GLN A 174 6.24 -31.62 7.31
N PHE A 175 5.23 -32.48 7.08
CA PHE A 175 5.34 -33.94 7.21
C PHE A 175 5.79 -34.46 8.58
N LYS A 176 5.72 -33.64 9.65
CA LYS A 176 5.96 -34.05 11.04
C LYS A 176 4.70 -33.92 11.89
N SER A 177 4.63 -34.69 12.97
CA SER A 177 3.53 -34.60 13.94
C SER A 177 3.62 -33.32 14.77
N MET A 178 2.50 -32.92 15.39
CA MET A 178 2.44 -31.75 16.28
C MET A 178 3.38 -31.89 17.50
N ASP A 179 3.68 -33.12 17.93
CA ASP A 179 4.61 -33.37 19.04
C ASP A 179 6.05 -32.95 18.70
N SER A 180 6.37 -32.80 17.41
CA SER A 180 7.67 -32.35 16.93
C SER A 180 7.74 -30.83 16.74
N ASN A 181 6.72 -30.07 17.15
CA ASN A 181 6.74 -28.62 17.09
C ASN A 181 7.91 -28.07 17.91
N THR A 182 8.57 -27.04 17.40
CA THR A 182 9.70 -26.40 18.09
C THR A 182 9.55 -24.90 18.11
N TRP A 183 10.05 -24.27 19.17
CA TRP A 183 10.11 -22.83 19.28
C TRP A 183 11.31 -22.28 18.51
N VAL A 184 11.07 -21.34 17.62
CA VAL A 184 12.08 -20.74 16.73
C VAL A 184 12.04 -19.23 16.89
N GLU A 185 13.21 -18.60 16.95
CA GLU A 185 13.33 -17.15 17.07
C GLU A 185 12.90 -16.43 15.78
N LYS A 186 12.35 -15.22 15.93
CA LYS A 186 11.94 -14.35 14.82
C LYS A 186 13.02 -14.26 13.73
N ASP A 187 14.23 -13.95 14.16
CA ASP A 187 15.36 -13.66 13.29
C ASP A 187 15.75 -14.86 12.42
N THR A 188 15.62 -16.07 12.98
CA THR A 188 15.87 -17.33 12.27
C THR A 188 14.79 -17.58 11.23
N LEU A 189 13.51 -17.39 11.57
CA LEU A 189 12.41 -17.54 10.61
C LEU A 189 12.48 -16.54 9.45
N VAL A 190 12.93 -15.32 9.72
CA VAL A 190 13.19 -14.32 8.69
C VAL A 190 14.34 -14.75 7.78
N LYS A 191 15.46 -15.26 8.34
CA LYS A 191 16.59 -15.80 7.56
C LYS A 191 16.22 -17.04 6.74
N MET A 192 15.22 -17.81 7.17
CA MET A 192 14.66 -18.93 6.42
C MET A 192 13.72 -18.48 5.28
N GLY A 193 13.36 -17.20 5.17
CA GLY A 193 12.44 -16.69 4.16
C GLY A 193 10.95 -16.83 4.51
N TYR A 194 10.62 -16.91 5.81
CA TYR A 194 9.24 -17.07 6.32
C TYR A 194 8.78 -15.85 7.12
N LEU A 195 9.21 -14.64 6.74
CA LEU A 195 8.77 -13.39 7.35
C LEU A 195 7.24 -13.24 7.32
N LYS A 196 6.60 -13.62 6.21
CA LYS A 196 5.13 -13.57 6.05
C LYS A 196 4.40 -14.38 7.12
N LEU A 197 4.87 -15.59 7.44
CA LEU A 197 4.25 -16.43 8.48
C LEU A 197 4.38 -15.78 9.86
N VAL A 198 5.53 -15.17 10.16
CA VAL A 198 5.77 -14.46 11.42
C VAL A 198 4.86 -13.25 11.57
N GLN A 199 4.75 -12.42 10.52
CA GLN A 199 3.88 -11.25 10.51
C GLN A 199 2.42 -11.64 10.75
N ARG A 200 1.96 -12.71 10.11
CA ARG A 200 0.62 -13.26 10.27
C ARG A 200 0.29 -13.63 11.73
N GLU A 201 1.21 -14.31 12.40
CA GLU A 201 1.02 -14.67 13.82
C GLU A 201 1.11 -13.43 14.74
N ASP A 202 2.01 -12.48 14.45
CA ASP A 202 2.12 -11.22 15.20
C ASP A 202 0.80 -10.43 15.14
N GLU A 203 0.19 -10.34 13.95
CA GLU A 203 -1.10 -9.69 13.72
C GLU A 203 -2.24 -10.45 14.39
N ARG A 204 -2.27 -11.79 14.28
CA ARG A 204 -3.26 -12.65 14.97
C ARG A 204 -3.24 -12.44 16.48
N GLN A 205 -2.06 -12.42 17.09
CA GLN A 205 -1.89 -12.22 18.53
C GLN A 205 -2.24 -10.79 18.96
N ALA A 206 -1.89 -9.78 18.15
CA ALA A 206 -2.28 -8.40 18.41
C ALA A 206 -3.81 -8.24 18.33
N ALA A 207 -4.46 -8.89 17.37
CA ALA A 207 -5.91 -8.90 17.22
C ALA A 207 -6.62 -9.66 18.35
N MET A 208 -6.00 -10.71 18.91
CA MET A 208 -6.50 -11.40 20.10
C MET A 208 -6.29 -10.61 21.40
N ALA A 209 -5.22 -9.81 21.51
CA ALA A 209 -4.90 -9.02 22.70
C ALA A 209 -5.62 -7.66 22.77
N GLY A 210 -6.05 -7.11 21.62
CA GLY A 210 -6.79 -5.86 21.54
C GLY A 210 -8.29 -6.08 21.58
N LEU A 211 -8.99 -5.44 22.53
CA LEU A 211 -10.44 -5.28 22.51
C LEU A 211 -10.96 -4.91 21.10
N MET A 212 -12.10 -5.51 20.71
CA MET A 212 -12.89 -5.23 19.49
C MET A 212 -12.42 -5.89 18.19
N THR A 213 -12.05 -7.18 18.19
CA THR A 213 -12.14 -7.98 16.97
C THR A 213 -13.61 -8.35 16.73
N LYS A 214 -14.16 -7.95 15.57
CA LYS A 214 -15.44 -8.49 15.11
C LYS A 214 -15.31 -10.02 15.12
N GLN A 215 -16.08 -10.68 15.98
CA GLN A 215 -16.06 -12.13 16.00
C GLN A 215 -16.58 -12.63 14.66
N LEU A 216 -15.81 -13.51 14.01
CA LEU A 216 -16.19 -14.14 12.75
C LEU A 216 -17.24 -15.23 13.00
N THR A 217 -18.39 -14.82 13.52
CA THR A 217 -19.57 -15.65 13.76
C THR A 217 -20.65 -15.25 12.76
N GLN A 218 -21.52 -16.20 12.41
CA GLN A 218 -22.63 -15.91 11.50
C GLN A 218 -23.47 -14.68 11.95
N PRO A 219 -23.89 -14.55 13.22
CA PRO A 219 -24.62 -13.35 13.66
C PRO A 219 -23.80 -12.06 13.57
N GLY A 220 -22.49 -12.13 13.79
CA GLY A 220 -21.59 -10.98 13.66
C GLY A 220 -21.46 -10.51 12.21
N VAL A 221 -21.36 -11.47 11.28
CA VAL A 221 -21.29 -11.21 9.84
C VAL A 221 -22.63 -10.69 9.31
N GLU A 222 -23.75 -11.29 9.72
CA GLU A 222 -25.10 -10.82 9.36
C GLU A 222 -25.34 -9.39 9.82
N LYS A 223 -24.96 -9.05 11.05
CA LYS A 223 -25.05 -7.68 11.56
C LYS A 223 -24.22 -6.70 10.72
N HIS A 224 -22.98 -7.07 10.40
CA HIS A 224 -22.12 -6.23 9.57
C HIS A 224 -22.67 -6.07 8.15
N LEU A 225 -23.22 -7.12 7.54
CA LEU A 225 -23.86 -7.05 6.23
C LEU A 225 -25.13 -6.17 6.26
N ALA A 226 -25.90 -6.23 7.36
CA ALA A 226 -27.07 -5.38 7.56
C ALA A 226 -26.72 -3.89 7.59
N ASP A 227 -25.56 -3.51 8.15
CA ASP A 227 -25.07 -2.12 8.15
C ASP A 227 -24.80 -1.59 6.71
N PHE A 228 -24.58 -2.49 5.74
CA PHE A 228 -24.43 -2.16 4.31
C PHE A 228 -25.75 -2.33 3.52
N GLY A 229 -26.85 -2.64 4.21
CA GLY A 229 -28.18 -2.82 3.62
C GLY A 229 -28.34 -4.15 2.89
N VAL A 230 -27.71 -5.21 3.38
CA VAL A 230 -27.98 -6.61 3.02
C VAL A 230 -28.64 -7.29 4.21
N ASP A 231 -29.92 -7.64 4.09
CA ASP A 231 -30.68 -8.27 5.17
C ASP A 231 -30.19 -9.69 5.48
N ALA A 232 -30.57 -10.24 6.64
CA ALA A 232 -30.10 -11.55 7.10
C ALA A 232 -30.55 -12.71 6.18
N GLU A 233 -31.72 -12.61 5.54
CA GLU A 233 -32.22 -13.63 4.63
C GLU A 233 -31.38 -13.66 3.34
N SER A 234 -31.11 -12.48 2.76
CA SER A 234 -30.19 -12.32 1.64
C SER A 234 -28.75 -12.71 1.99
N ALA A 235 -28.30 -12.42 3.22
CA ALA A 235 -26.93 -12.66 3.67
C ALA A 235 -26.61 -14.16 3.87
N SER A 236 -27.54 -14.92 4.47
CA SER A 236 -27.27 -16.28 4.93
C SER A 236 -28.03 -17.37 4.19
N HIS A 237 -29.08 -17.03 3.42
CA HIS A 237 -29.90 -18.01 2.71
C HIS A 237 -29.95 -17.81 1.20
N THR A 238 -29.51 -16.65 0.70
CA THR A 238 -29.44 -16.38 -0.75
C THR A 238 -28.02 -16.57 -1.26
N GLN A 239 -27.88 -17.30 -2.36
CA GLN A 239 -26.58 -17.44 -3.02
C GLN A 239 -26.18 -16.14 -3.72
N ILE A 240 -24.88 -15.88 -3.75
CA ILE A 240 -24.31 -14.69 -4.39
C ILE A 240 -24.74 -14.57 -5.86
N ASN A 241 -24.84 -15.68 -6.61
CA ASN A 241 -25.29 -15.68 -8.01
C ASN A 241 -26.68 -15.04 -8.21
N GLN A 242 -27.59 -15.22 -7.25
CA GLN A 242 -28.99 -14.76 -7.26
C GLN A 242 -29.13 -13.30 -6.83
N LEU A 243 -28.09 -12.71 -6.22
CA LEU A 243 -28.11 -11.31 -5.82
C LEU A 243 -28.07 -10.37 -7.03
N SER A 244 -28.77 -9.24 -6.91
CA SER A 244 -28.67 -8.15 -7.88
C SER A 244 -27.25 -7.58 -7.92
N GLY A 245 -26.88 -6.90 -9.01
CA GLY A 245 -25.58 -6.25 -9.13
C GLY A 245 -25.29 -5.28 -7.98
N GLY A 246 -26.27 -4.47 -7.59
CA GLY A 246 -26.13 -3.54 -6.45
C GLY A 246 -25.96 -4.25 -5.10
N MET A 247 -26.65 -5.37 -4.88
CA MET A 247 -26.44 -6.20 -3.68
C MET A 247 -25.04 -6.82 -3.65
N LYS A 248 -24.54 -7.31 -4.78
CA LYS A 248 -23.16 -7.82 -4.91
C LYS A 248 -22.12 -6.74 -4.55
N VAL A 249 -22.33 -5.50 -4.97
CA VAL A 249 -21.47 -4.37 -4.58
C VAL A 249 -21.46 -4.16 -3.07
N LYS A 250 -22.65 -4.15 -2.44
CA LYS A 250 -22.76 -3.99 -0.99
C LYS A 250 -22.01 -5.09 -0.25
N VAL A 251 -22.05 -6.32 -0.74
CA VAL A 251 -21.27 -7.44 -0.18
C VAL A 251 -19.77 -7.20 -0.32
N VAL A 252 -19.28 -6.73 -1.48
CA VAL A 252 -17.85 -6.42 -1.67
C VAL A 252 -17.40 -5.26 -0.78
N LEU A 253 -18.19 -4.19 -0.68
CA LEU A 253 -17.90 -3.06 0.21
C LEU A 253 -17.89 -3.51 1.69
N ALA A 254 -18.86 -4.34 2.09
CA ALA A 254 -18.91 -4.91 3.43
C ALA A 254 -17.66 -5.76 3.71
N ALA A 255 -17.28 -6.64 2.79
CA ALA A 255 -16.09 -7.48 2.93
C ALA A 255 -14.82 -6.62 3.07
N ALA A 256 -14.63 -5.61 2.21
CA ALA A 256 -13.48 -4.70 2.27
C ALA A 256 -13.39 -3.94 3.62
N MET A 257 -14.53 -3.65 4.25
CA MET A 257 -14.62 -2.93 5.52
C MET A 257 -14.62 -3.84 6.76
N TRP A 258 -14.54 -5.16 6.59
CA TRP A 258 -14.63 -6.11 7.70
C TRP A 258 -13.54 -5.89 8.76
N GLN A 259 -12.28 -5.79 8.34
CA GLN A 259 -11.12 -5.63 9.23
C GLN A 259 -10.86 -4.18 9.70
N ASN A 260 -11.82 -3.26 9.54
CA ASN A 260 -11.67 -1.85 9.91
C ASN A 260 -10.35 -1.26 9.34
N PRO A 261 -10.26 -1.13 8.00
CA PRO A 261 -9.07 -0.58 7.35
C PRO A 261 -8.76 0.82 7.88
N HIS A 262 -7.49 1.23 7.81
CA HIS A 262 -7.10 2.61 8.11
C HIS A 262 -7.18 3.52 6.89
N VAL A 263 -7.04 2.93 5.70
CA VAL A 263 -7.20 3.62 4.42
C VAL A 263 -8.06 2.76 3.50
N LEU A 264 -9.10 3.38 2.93
CA LEU A 264 -10.01 2.79 1.97
C LEU A 264 -9.72 3.36 0.58
N ILE A 265 -9.53 2.49 -0.40
CA ILE A 265 -9.30 2.85 -1.79
C ILE A 265 -10.44 2.30 -2.65
N LEU A 266 -11.12 3.18 -3.37
CA LEU A 266 -12.27 2.86 -4.23
C LEU A 266 -11.95 3.21 -5.68
N ASP A 267 -11.88 2.21 -6.56
CA ASP A 267 -11.64 2.41 -7.99
C ASP A 267 -12.96 2.41 -8.77
N GLU A 268 -13.36 3.60 -9.22
CA GLU A 268 -14.60 3.88 -9.96
C GLU A 268 -15.90 3.41 -9.27
N PRO A 269 -16.16 3.86 -8.01
CA PRO A 269 -17.34 3.43 -7.25
C PRO A 269 -18.68 3.83 -7.87
N THR A 270 -18.67 4.84 -8.73
CA THR A 270 -19.85 5.35 -9.45
C THR A 270 -20.37 4.38 -10.51
N ASN A 271 -19.57 3.39 -10.95
CA ASN A 271 -19.96 2.52 -12.05
C ASN A 271 -20.94 1.41 -11.66
N TYR A 272 -21.04 1.12 -10.37
CA TYR A 272 -21.77 -0.05 -9.88
C TYR A 272 -22.73 0.27 -8.73
N LEU A 273 -22.73 1.51 -8.23
CA LEU A 273 -23.70 2.03 -7.27
C LEU A 273 -24.80 2.81 -7.98
N ASP A 274 -26.03 2.65 -7.50
CA ASP A 274 -27.15 3.51 -7.89
C ASP A 274 -27.06 4.88 -7.19
N ARG A 275 -27.99 5.78 -7.50
CA ARG A 275 -27.99 7.14 -6.96
C ARG A 275 -28.12 7.17 -5.44
N GLU A 276 -28.94 6.28 -4.87
CA GLU A 276 -29.15 6.18 -3.42
C GLU A 276 -27.90 5.63 -2.71
N GLY A 277 -27.32 4.54 -3.22
CA GLY A 277 -26.10 3.94 -2.70
C GLY A 277 -24.90 4.88 -2.79
N LEU A 278 -24.80 5.66 -3.87
CA LEU A 278 -23.77 6.69 -4.00
C LEU A 278 -23.95 7.81 -2.98
N GLY A 279 -25.19 8.27 -2.74
CA GLY A 279 -25.50 9.24 -1.70
C GLY A 279 -25.13 8.73 -0.30
N ALA A 280 -25.48 7.48 0.01
CA ALA A 280 -25.11 6.83 1.27
C ALA A 280 -23.58 6.70 1.42
N LEU A 281 -22.87 6.37 0.34
CA LEU A 281 -21.41 6.27 0.35
C LEU A 281 -20.75 7.62 0.63
N ILE A 282 -21.23 8.73 0.04
CA ILE A 282 -20.71 10.07 0.32
C ILE A 282 -20.82 10.40 1.82
N LEU A 283 -21.98 10.14 2.42
CA LEU A 283 -22.21 10.39 3.84
C LEU A 283 -21.30 9.50 4.71
N ALA A 284 -21.20 8.22 4.38
CA ALA A 284 -20.35 7.28 5.10
C ALA A 284 -18.86 7.69 5.05
N ILE A 285 -18.39 8.17 3.90
CA ILE A 285 -16.99 8.63 3.75
C ILE A 285 -16.71 9.90 4.56
N LYS A 286 -17.69 10.81 4.66
CA LYS A 286 -17.56 12.02 5.49
C LYS A 286 -17.38 11.68 6.98
N ASP A 287 -18.09 10.67 7.47
CA ASP A 287 -18.00 10.24 8.87
C ASP A 287 -16.87 9.23 9.15
N TYR A 288 -16.31 8.63 8.11
CA TYR A 288 -15.23 7.67 8.24
C TYR A 288 -13.96 8.35 8.77
N LYS A 289 -13.31 7.75 9.77
CA LYS A 289 -12.12 8.32 10.44
C LYS A 289 -10.79 7.92 9.80
N GLY A 290 -10.81 6.98 8.85
CA GLY A 290 -9.63 6.57 8.10
C GLY A 290 -9.42 7.42 6.86
N GLY A 291 -8.31 7.18 6.15
CA GLY A 291 -7.98 7.84 4.89
C GLY A 291 -8.84 7.28 3.76
N VAL A 292 -9.20 8.11 2.78
CA VAL A 292 -9.96 7.68 1.61
C VAL A 292 -9.30 8.16 0.34
N LEU A 293 -9.11 7.23 -0.58
CA LEU A 293 -8.62 7.46 -1.91
C LEU A 293 -9.68 6.99 -2.92
N ILE A 294 -10.20 7.91 -3.73
CA ILE A 294 -11.20 7.62 -4.74
C ILE A 294 -10.59 7.82 -6.11
N ILE A 295 -10.73 6.84 -6.99
CA ILE A 295 -10.55 7.05 -8.43
C ILE A 295 -11.94 7.21 -9.02
N SER A 296 -12.22 8.34 -9.67
CA SER A 296 -13.46 8.50 -10.41
C SER A 296 -13.34 9.57 -11.49
N HIS A 297 -14.07 9.36 -12.59
CA HIS A 297 -14.32 10.40 -13.60
C HIS A 297 -15.47 11.35 -13.22
N ASN A 298 -16.25 11.04 -12.18
CA ASN A 298 -17.38 11.86 -11.75
C ASN A 298 -16.89 13.02 -10.86
N LYS A 299 -16.87 14.23 -11.44
CA LYS A 299 -16.44 15.45 -10.73
C LYS A 299 -17.31 15.78 -9.52
N GLU A 300 -18.63 15.65 -9.65
CA GLU A 300 -19.56 15.95 -8.56
C GLU A 300 -19.33 15.03 -7.35
N PHE A 301 -19.05 13.75 -7.60
CA PHE A 301 -18.70 12.81 -6.53
C PHE A 301 -17.37 13.17 -5.87
N CYS A 302 -16.32 13.43 -6.66
CA CYS A 302 -15.00 13.77 -6.15
C CYS A 302 -15.01 15.07 -5.34
N ASP A 303 -15.70 16.11 -5.81
CA ASP A 303 -15.73 17.43 -5.17
C ASP A 303 -16.46 17.41 -3.82
N ASN A 304 -17.42 16.49 -3.63
CA ASN A 304 -18.15 16.36 -2.38
C ASN A 304 -17.39 15.59 -1.28
N VAL A 305 -16.36 14.84 -1.66
CA VAL A 305 -15.71 13.85 -0.78
C VAL A 305 -14.23 14.16 -0.55
N ALA A 306 -13.52 14.62 -1.59
CA ALA A 306 -12.08 14.81 -1.55
C ALA A 306 -11.71 16.27 -1.25
N THR A 307 -10.69 16.44 -0.41
CA THR A 307 -10.03 17.74 -0.14
C THR A 307 -8.81 17.95 -1.02
N GLU A 308 -8.23 16.86 -1.54
CA GLU A 308 -7.03 16.84 -2.37
C GLU A 308 -7.33 16.14 -3.70
N LYS A 309 -6.75 16.65 -4.79
CA LYS A 309 -6.92 16.13 -6.15
C LYS A 309 -5.58 15.68 -6.71
N TRP A 310 -5.54 14.46 -7.18
CA TRP A 310 -4.38 13.85 -7.81
C TRP A 310 -4.64 13.72 -9.30
N ILE A 311 -3.98 14.56 -10.09
CA ILE A 311 -4.15 14.63 -11.53
C ILE A 311 -3.08 13.76 -12.18
N MET A 312 -3.51 12.64 -12.77
CA MET A 312 -2.65 11.75 -13.51
C MET A 312 -2.72 12.06 -15.01
N GLN A 313 -1.58 12.42 -15.60
CA GLN A 313 -1.48 12.73 -17.03
C GLN A 313 -0.17 12.17 -17.60
N GLY A 314 -0.28 11.38 -18.67
CA GLY A 314 0.90 10.80 -19.35
C GLY A 314 1.80 9.97 -18.43
N GLY A 315 1.23 9.28 -17.42
CA GLY A 315 1.97 8.51 -16.44
C GLY A 315 2.64 9.31 -15.32
N ARG A 316 2.49 10.64 -15.31
CA ARG A 316 3.01 11.51 -14.25
C ARG A 316 1.88 11.99 -13.35
N LEU A 317 2.18 12.13 -12.07
CA LEU A 317 1.24 12.58 -11.06
C LEU A 317 1.51 14.04 -10.69
N ARG A 318 0.47 14.86 -10.71
CA ARG A 318 0.45 16.20 -10.13
C ARG A 318 -0.57 16.24 -9.00
N ILE A 319 -0.17 16.80 -7.86
CA ILE A 319 -1.04 16.94 -6.69
C ILE A 319 -1.52 18.39 -6.61
N GLU A 320 -2.83 18.58 -6.46
CA GLU A 320 -3.47 19.89 -6.27
C GLU A 320 -4.36 19.85 -5.03
N GLY A 321 -4.35 20.93 -4.25
CA GLY A 321 -5.10 21.04 -3.01
C GLY A 321 -4.18 21.09 -1.79
N GLU A 322 -4.76 21.46 -0.66
CA GLU A 322 -4.03 21.55 0.59
C GLU A 322 -3.98 20.16 1.23
N SER A 323 -2.84 19.48 1.10
CA SER A 323 -2.56 18.32 1.93
C SER A 323 -2.57 18.81 3.38
N VAL A 324 -3.59 18.43 4.15
CA VAL A 324 -3.60 18.65 5.60
C VAL A 324 -2.64 17.64 6.22
N ASP A 325 -1.36 17.91 6.03
CA ASP A 325 -0.30 17.29 6.80
C ASP A 325 -0.10 18.23 7.99
N THR A 326 -0.44 17.78 9.20
CA THR A 326 -0.15 18.50 10.46
C THR A 326 1.34 18.50 10.79
N SER A 327 2.18 18.60 9.77
CA SER A 327 3.61 18.81 9.81
C SER A 327 3.99 20.09 9.04
N LYS A 328 3.14 21.12 9.14
CA LYS A 328 3.49 22.51 8.83
C LYS A 328 3.61 23.30 10.12
N ASP A 329 4.84 23.64 10.45
CA ASP A 329 5.26 24.91 11.00
C ASP A 329 4.33 25.55 12.03
N ASP A 330 4.54 25.20 13.31
CA ASP A 330 4.30 26.13 14.42
C ASP A 330 5.26 27.32 14.28
N ALA A 331 4.97 28.21 13.33
CA ALA A 331 5.48 29.56 13.30
C ALA A 331 4.71 30.41 14.32
N SER A 332 4.82 30.04 15.60
CA SER A 332 4.58 30.95 16.72
C SER A 332 5.81 30.90 17.63
N GLY A 333 6.39 32.07 17.85
CA GLY A 333 7.81 32.22 18.14
C GLY A 333 8.30 31.57 19.43
N ALA A 334 9.40 30.83 19.31
CA ALA A 334 10.47 30.79 20.29
C ALA A 334 11.77 30.39 19.57
N GLN A 335 12.78 31.27 19.62
CA GLN A 335 14.10 31.04 19.08
C GLN A 335 14.81 29.90 19.83
N GLY A 336 15.24 28.88 19.10
CA GLY A 336 16.23 27.89 19.53
C GLY A 336 16.89 27.27 18.28
N PRO A 337 18.20 26.98 18.28
CA PRO A 337 18.87 26.43 17.10
C PRO A 337 18.46 24.97 16.90
N ASP A 338 17.81 24.65 15.79
CA ASP A 338 17.49 23.27 15.39
C ASP A 338 18.77 22.55 14.95
N GLU A 339 19.20 21.60 15.77
CA GLU A 339 20.32 20.71 15.50
C GLU A 339 19.80 19.47 14.76
N VAL A 340 20.14 19.33 13.48
CA VAL A 340 19.73 18.18 12.66
C VAL A 340 20.71 17.02 12.86
N PHE A 341 20.19 15.88 13.32
CA PHE A 341 20.94 14.64 13.56
C PHE A 341 20.63 13.58 12.49
N ASP A 342 21.62 12.77 12.10
CA ASP A 342 21.43 11.58 11.26
C ASP A 342 20.75 10.41 12.00
N GLY A 343 20.37 9.35 11.28
CA GLY A 343 19.71 8.15 11.84
C GLY A 343 20.55 7.33 12.84
N ALA A 344 21.77 7.77 13.17
CA ALA A 344 22.63 7.23 14.22
C ALA A 344 22.97 8.27 15.31
N GLY A 345 22.47 9.51 15.22
CA GLY A 345 22.61 10.54 16.26
C GLY A 345 23.80 11.49 16.13
N ASN A 346 24.31 11.80 14.93
CA ASN A 346 25.35 12.84 14.73
C ASN A 346 24.86 14.09 13.97
N LYS A 347 25.34 15.29 14.34
CA LYS A 347 24.94 16.59 13.73
C LYS A 347 25.59 16.86 12.37
N ILE A 348 24.81 17.34 11.39
CA ILE A 348 25.30 17.73 10.05
C ILE A 348 24.84 19.16 9.70
N GLU A 349 25.78 20.05 9.37
CA GLU A 349 25.49 21.40 8.86
C GLU A 349 25.35 21.43 7.33
N VAL A 350 24.22 21.90 6.80
CA VAL A 350 24.01 22.13 5.36
C VAL A 350 23.69 23.61 5.10
N LYS A 351 24.48 24.26 4.23
CA LYS A 351 24.34 25.68 3.86
C LYS A 351 23.14 25.91 2.92
N LYS A 352 22.25 26.84 3.29
CA LYS A 352 21.09 27.33 2.51
C LYS A 352 21.51 28.01 1.18
N SER A 353 20.71 27.77 0.12
CA SER A 353 20.77 28.48 -1.16
C SER A 353 20.14 29.88 -1.07
N VAL A 354 20.73 30.84 -1.79
CA VAL A 354 20.41 32.28 -1.75
C VAL A 354 19.21 32.61 -2.65
N THR A 355 18.28 33.42 -2.16
CA THR A 355 17.08 33.90 -2.87
C THR A 355 17.43 35.07 -3.81
N MET A 356 17.05 35.00 -5.10
CA MET A 356 17.36 36.06 -6.09
C MET A 356 16.50 37.32 -5.92
N THR A 357 17.10 38.50 -6.12
CA THR A 357 16.43 39.80 -5.98
C THR A 357 15.54 40.16 -7.19
N GLU A 358 14.55 41.05 -7.00
CA GLU A 358 13.60 41.44 -8.06
C GLU A 358 14.27 42.11 -9.28
N LYS A 359 15.42 42.77 -9.08
CA LYS A 359 16.22 43.36 -10.16
C LYS A 359 16.83 42.28 -11.06
N ASP A 360 17.24 41.16 -10.48
CA ASP A 360 17.81 40.03 -11.21
C ASP A 360 16.73 39.28 -12.01
N LYS A 361 15.53 39.13 -11.44
CA LYS A 361 14.37 38.54 -12.13
C LYS A 361 13.96 39.36 -13.36
N LYS A 362 13.91 40.69 -13.26
CA LYS A 362 13.61 41.58 -14.40
C LYS A 362 14.68 41.51 -15.50
N LYS A 363 15.95 41.29 -15.15
CA LYS A 363 17.03 41.09 -16.12
C LYS A 363 16.94 39.73 -16.82
N ALA A 364 16.68 38.67 -16.06
CA ALA A 364 16.51 37.31 -16.58
C ALA A 364 15.35 37.21 -17.59
N ILE A 365 14.23 37.89 -17.33
CA ILE A 365 13.09 37.99 -18.27
C ILE A 365 13.52 38.59 -19.61
N LYS A 366 14.25 39.71 -19.59
CA LYS A 366 14.72 40.37 -20.82
C LYS A 366 15.71 39.50 -21.61
N ASP A 367 16.58 38.77 -20.90
CA ASP A 367 17.57 37.89 -21.53
C ASP A 367 16.89 36.67 -22.18
N ILE A 368 15.86 36.10 -21.56
CA ILE A 368 15.06 34.98 -22.11
C ILE A 368 14.23 35.44 -23.32
N GLU A 369 13.58 36.61 -23.26
CA GLU A 369 12.85 37.17 -24.41
C GLU A 369 13.75 37.42 -25.62
N LYS A 370 14.98 37.90 -25.38
CA LYS A 370 15.97 38.10 -26.44
C LYS A 370 16.44 36.77 -27.04
N LYS A 371 16.66 35.74 -26.23
CA LYS A 371 17.04 34.40 -26.68
C LYS A 371 15.96 33.74 -27.55
N ILE A 372 14.69 33.84 -27.17
CA ILE A 372 13.57 33.32 -27.98
C ILE A 372 13.51 34.03 -29.34
N LYS A 373 13.67 35.36 -29.35
CA LYS A 373 13.62 36.16 -30.58
C LYS A 373 14.78 35.89 -31.53
N ASP A 374 16.02 35.82 -31.01
CA ASP A 374 17.20 35.52 -31.81
C ASP A 374 17.20 34.05 -32.28
N GLY A 375 16.69 33.13 -31.44
CA GLY A 375 16.51 31.71 -31.74
C GLY A 375 15.56 31.43 -32.89
N LYS A 376 14.36 32.03 -32.85
CA LYS A 376 13.35 31.93 -33.93
C LYS A 376 13.84 32.56 -35.24
N LYS A 377 14.64 33.64 -35.16
CA LYS A 377 15.17 34.33 -36.36
C LYS A 377 16.33 33.58 -37.03
N LYS A 378 17.11 32.82 -36.27
CA LYS A 378 18.27 32.05 -36.76
C LYS A 378 18.00 30.56 -37.00
N GLN A 379 16.79 30.05 -36.69
CA GLN A 379 16.45 28.61 -36.74
C GLN A 379 17.48 27.73 -36.01
N THR A 380 17.91 28.16 -34.82
CA THR A 380 18.97 27.49 -34.03
C THR A 380 18.46 26.77 -32.79
N LEU A 381 17.15 26.88 -32.50
CA LEU A 381 16.49 26.27 -31.35
C LEU A 381 15.38 25.36 -31.86
N THR A 382 15.25 24.18 -31.25
CA THR A 382 14.17 23.23 -31.55
C THR A 382 12.85 23.69 -30.94
N ASP A 383 11.73 23.15 -31.42
CA ASP A 383 10.39 23.53 -30.91
C ASP A 383 10.23 23.21 -29.41
N GLU A 384 10.91 22.18 -28.91
CA GLU A 384 10.96 21.82 -27.48
C GLU A 384 11.74 22.86 -26.65
N GLU A 385 12.90 23.32 -27.12
CA GLU A 385 13.72 24.32 -26.42
C GLU A 385 13.06 25.71 -26.41
N VAL A 386 12.32 26.04 -27.47
CA VAL A 386 11.51 27.27 -27.52
C VAL A 386 10.39 27.21 -26.48
N TRP A 387 9.73 26.07 -26.35
CA TRP A 387 8.66 25.87 -25.38
C TRP A 387 9.16 25.96 -23.94
N GLU A 388 10.30 25.36 -23.60
CA GLU A 388 10.92 25.47 -22.27
C GLU A 388 11.32 26.91 -21.90
N LEU A 389 11.79 27.70 -22.88
CA LEU A 389 12.14 29.11 -22.66
C LEU A 389 10.89 29.97 -22.48
N GLU A 390 9.79 29.67 -23.17
CA GLU A 390 8.50 30.34 -23.00
C GLU A 390 7.87 30.02 -21.64
N ASP A 391 8.02 28.79 -21.15
CA ASP A 391 7.52 28.36 -19.83
C ASP A 391 8.28 29.05 -18.68
N LYS A 392 9.63 29.04 -18.73
CA LYS A 392 10.48 29.79 -17.78
C LYS A 392 10.21 31.29 -17.79
N LEU A 393 9.86 31.85 -18.94
CA LEU A 393 9.49 33.26 -19.06
C LEU A 393 8.16 33.56 -18.36
N ASN A 394 7.19 32.64 -18.46
CA ASN A 394 5.89 32.77 -17.79
C ASN A 394 6.02 32.63 -16.27
N GLU A 395 6.76 31.65 -15.77
CA GLU A 395 7.03 31.50 -14.33
C GLU A 395 7.68 32.76 -13.73
N LEU A 396 8.68 33.33 -14.41
CA LEU A 396 9.35 34.54 -13.93
C LEU A 396 8.42 35.75 -13.94
N LYS A 397 7.53 35.88 -14.94
CA LYS A 397 6.54 36.97 -15.03
C LYS A 397 5.43 36.82 -13.99
N GLU A 398 4.94 35.62 -13.73
CA GLU A 398 3.97 35.36 -12.65
C GLU A 398 4.56 35.64 -11.27
N SER A 399 5.83 35.25 -11.05
CA SER A 399 6.54 35.54 -9.80
C SER A 399 6.75 37.04 -9.52
N LEU A 400 6.63 37.89 -10.55
CA LEU A 400 6.69 39.36 -10.46
C LEU A 400 5.31 40.02 -10.35
N LYS A 401 4.25 39.38 -10.86
CA LYS A 401 2.86 39.87 -10.79
C LYS A 401 2.20 39.59 -9.43
N GLY A 402 2.63 38.56 -8.70
CA GLY A 402 2.08 38.19 -7.39
C GLY A 402 2.40 39.13 -6.22
N LYS A 403 2.74 40.41 -6.48
CA LYS A 403 3.16 41.38 -5.46
C LYS A 403 2.59 42.80 -5.62
N GLU A 404 1.63 43.01 -6.54
CA GLU A 404 0.88 44.28 -6.63
C GLU A 404 -0.43 44.23 -5.83
#